data_AF-A0A1D6M3F3-F1
#
_entry.id   AF-A0A1D6M3F3-F1
#
_cell.length_a   1.000
_cell.length_b   1.000
_cell.length_c   1.000
_cell.angle_alpha   90.00
_cell.angle_beta   90.00
_cell.angle_gamma   90.00
#
_symmetry.space_group_name_H-M   'P 1'
#
loop_
_entity.id
_entity.type
_entity.pdbx_description
1 polymer ?
#
loop_
_entity_poly.entity_id
_entity_poly.type
_entity_poly.pdbx_seq_one_letter_code
_entity_poly.pdbx_strand_id
1 'polypeptide(L)'
;MGVGECKSNDYGAAAYWDARYSSGSPASAAAGCGFFDWYQTYPALRPLLRARVPTSSRVLMLGCGNSLLSEDMVKDGYEDIVNIDISSVVIEQMREKHKEITQLTCSVF
;
A
#
# COMPACT_ATOMS: atom_id res chain seq x y z
N MET A 1 -28.82 -14.77 27.24
CA MET A 1 -27.49 -14.13 27.24
C MET A 1 -26.75 -14.62 26.01
N GLY A 2 -26.67 -13.82 24.95
CA GLY A 2 -25.92 -14.16 23.75
C GLY A 2 -24.47 -13.74 23.94
N VAL A 3 -23.54 -14.70 23.96
CA VAL A 3 -22.11 -14.42 23.92
C VAL A 3 -21.83 -13.85 22.53
N GLY A 4 -21.62 -12.53 22.44
CA GLY A 4 -21.16 -11.91 21.21
C GLY A 4 -19.76 -12.44 20.91
N GLU A 5 -19.62 -13.23 19.85
CA GLU A 5 -18.31 -13.65 19.36
C GLU A 5 -17.46 -12.41 19.07
N CYS A 6 -16.35 -12.25 19.80
CA CYS A 6 -15.30 -11.32 19.42
C CYS A 6 -14.61 -11.93 18.19
N LYS A 7 -15.15 -11.65 16.99
CA LYS A 7 -14.50 -12.04 15.74
C LYS A 7 -13.20 -11.26 15.62
N SER A 8 -12.09 -11.90 15.96
CA SER A 8 -10.76 -11.37 15.68
C SER A 8 -10.60 -11.25 14.17
N ASN A 9 -10.25 -10.06 13.68
CA ASN A 9 -9.89 -9.89 12.27
C ASN A 9 -8.58 -10.63 12.01
N ASP A 10 -8.58 -11.54 11.04
CA ASP A 10 -7.38 -12.23 10.60
C ASP A 10 -6.59 -11.37 9.60
N TYR A 11 -5.80 -10.44 10.12
CA TYR A 11 -4.94 -9.57 9.31
C TYR A 11 -3.77 -10.32 8.65
N GLY A 12 -3.54 -11.59 8.98
CA GLY A 12 -2.53 -12.43 8.32
C GLY A 12 -3.03 -13.08 7.03
N ALA A 13 -4.35 -13.17 6.83
CA ALA A 13 -4.95 -13.84 5.68
C ALA A 13 -5.09 -12.90 4.47
N ALA A 14 -4.63 -13.35 3.29
CA ALA A 14 -4.84 -12.66 2.01
C ALA A 14 -6.33 -12.34 1.78
N ALA A 15 -7.22 -13.29 2.08
CA ALA A 15 -8.66 -13.16 1.88
C ALA A 15 -9.27 -11.97 2.66
N TYR A 16 -8.73 -11.63 3.85
CA TYR A 16 -9.18 -10.46 4.59
C TYR A 16 -8.88 -9.18 3.81
N TRP A 17 -7.67 -9.06 3.27
CA TRP A 17 -7.23 -7.90 2.52
C TRP A 17 -7.87 -7.82 1.14
N ASP A 18 -8.02 -8.94 0.44
CA ASP A 18 -8.76 -8.99 -0.83
C ASP A 18 -10.20 -8.49 -0.65
N ALA A 19 -10.88 -8.90 0.43
CA ALA A 19 -12.22 -8.41 0.75
C ALA A 19 -12.22 -6.91 1.08
N ARG A 20 -11.18 -6.40 1.76
CA ARG A 20 -11.03 -4.98 2.05
C ARG A 20 -10.85 -4.16 0.77
N TYR A 21 -10.04 -4.60 -0.17
CA TYR A 21 -9.72 -3.87 -1.41
C TYR A 21 -10.71 -4.10 -2.55
N SER A 22 -11.61 -5.07 -2.41
CA SER A 22 -12.70 -5.29 -3.36
C SER A 22 -13.62 -4.08 -3.49
N SER A 23 -14.03 -3.78 -4.72
CA SER A 23 -14.94 -2.68 -5.03
C SER A 23 -16.24 -2.80 -4.23
N GLY A 24 -16.60 -1.74 -3.49
CA GLY A 24 -17.84 -1.68 -2.72
C GLY A 24 -17.72 -2.18 -1.28
N SER A 25 -16.53 -2.53 -0.80
CA SER A 25 -16.33 -2.81 0.62
C SER A 25 -16.53 -1.53 1.46
N PRO A 26 -17.07 -1.62 2.69
CA PRO A 26 -17.17 -0.46 3.58
C PRO A 26 -15.82 0.20 3.86
N ALA A 27 -14.74 -0.60 3.84
CA ALA A 27 -13.38 -0.12 4.03
C ALA A 27 -12.86 0.65 2.80
N SER A 28 -13.23 0.24 1.59
CA SER A 28 -12.93 0.97 0.34
C SER A 28 -13.71 2.30 0.26
N ALA A 29 -14.91 2.35 0.84
CA ALA A 29 -15.72 3.57 0.94
C ALA A 29 -15.26 4.50 2.08
N ALA A 30 -14.81 3.94 3.20
CA ALA A 30 -14.31 4.71 4.35
C ALA A 30 -12.91 5.30 4.13
N ALA A 31 -12.17 4.82 3.11
CA ALA A 31 -10.87 5.34 2.73
C ALA A 31 -10.90 6.73 2.04
N GLY A 32 -12.05 7.40 1.93
CA GLY A 32 -12.14 8.75 1.37
C GLY A 32 -11.68 8.80 -0.09
N CYS A 33 -10.61 9.54 -0.41
CA CYS A 33 -10.02 9.68 -1.75
C CYS A 33 -9.47 8.38 -2.40
N GLY A 34 -9.92 7.20 -1.98
CA GLY A 34 -9.58 5.90 -2.57
C GLY A 34 -8.21 5.34 -2.18
N PHE A 35 -7.34 6.14 -1.56
CA PHE A 35 -6.00 5.76 -1.11
C PHE A 35 -5.86 5.91 0.40
N PHE A 36 -5.13 5.01 1.04
CA PHE A 36 -5.06 4.94 2.49
C PHE A 36 -3.65 4.65 3.01
N ASP A 37 -3.21 5.48 3.96
CA ASP A 37 -2.00 5.28 4.74
C ASP A 37 -2.39 4.93 6.18
N TRP A 38 -1.85 3.84 6.71
CA TRP A 38 -2.18 3.37 8.06
C TRP A 38 -1.70 4.32 9.17
N TYR A 39 -0.52 4.92 9.01
CA TYR A 39 0.10 5.72 10.05
C TYR A 39 0.49 7.12 9.57
N GLN A 40 1.30 7.22 8.53
CA GLN A 40 1.88 8.47 8.05
C GLN A 40 2.01 8.46 6.54
N THR A 41 1.83 9.62 5.94
CA THR A 41 2.05 9.87 4.52
C THR A 41 3.51 10.21 4.24
N TYR A 42 3.91 10.22 2.97
CA TYR A 42 5.29 10.51 2.59
C TYR A 42 5.82 11.87 3.11
N PRO A 43 5.08 13.00 3.06
CA PRO A 43 5.57 14.28 3.57
C PRO A 43 6.07 14.26 5.02
N ALA A 44 5.40 13.50 5.90
CA ALA A 44 5.80 13.37 7.29
C ALA A 44 7.07 12.52 7.46
N LEU A 45 7.25 11.50 6.62
CA LEU A 45 8.39 10.57 6.66
C LEU A 45 9.60 11.07 5.86
N ARG A 46 9.38 11.96 4.90
CA ARG A 46 10.39 12.41 3.92
C ARG A 46 11.71 12.86 4.55
N PRO A 47 11.76 13.68 5.63
CA PRO A 47 13.03 14.09 6.23
C PRO A 47 13.84 12.90 6.76
N LEU A 48 13.18 11.89 7.32
CA LEU A 48 13.81 10.70 7.87
C LEU A 48 14.31 9.77 6.76
N LEU A 49 13.48 9.56 5.73
CA LEU A 49 13.83 8.72 4.58
C LEU A 49 14.99 9.33 3.80
N ARG A 50 14.94 10.62 3.46
CA ARG A 50 16.01 11.32 2.75
C ARG A 50 17.35 11.35 3.51
N ALA A 51 17.31 11.28 4.84
CA ALA A 51 18.53 11.22 5.64
C ALA A 51 19.22 9.86 5.65
N ARG A 52 18.52 8.78 5.24
CA ARG A 52 18.99 7.40 5.42
C ARG A 52 18.94 6.54 4.16
N VAL A 53 18.12 6.91 3.19
CA VAL A 53 17.89 6.16 1.96
C VAL A 53 18.23 7.06 0.77
N PRO A 54 19.42 6.91 0.16
CA PRO A 54 19.73 7.57 -1.10
C PRO A 54 18.70 7.24 -2.18
N THR A 55 18.37 8.19 -3.04
CA THR A 55 17.36 8.00 -4.11
C THR A 55 17.73 6.96 -5.16
N SER A 56 19.03 6.69 -5.32
CA SER A 56 19.57 5.62 -6.18
C SER A 56 19.50 4.23 -5.53
N SER A 57 19.03 4.12 -4.29
CA SER A 57 18.87 2.82 -3.62
C SER A 57 17.70 2.05 -4.23
N ARG A 58 17.84 0.73 -4.30
CA ARG A 58 16.73 -0.18 -4.61
C ARG A 58 15.86 -0.36 -3.37
N VAL A 59 14.57 -0.04 -3.46
CA VAL A 59 13.65 -0.04 -2.33
C VAL A 59 12.59 -1.13 -2.51
N LEU A 60 12.38 -1.95 -1.47
CA LEU A 60 11.28 -2.91 -1.41
C LEU A 60 10.27 -2.43 -0.37
N MET A 61 9.04 -2.17 -0.80
CA MET A 61 7.91 -1.80 0.05
C MET A 61 7.08 -3.04 0.37
N LEU A 62 7.15 -3.49 1.62
CA LEU A 62 6.41 -4.65 2.11
C LEU A 62 5.02 -4.23 2.60
N GLY A 63 3.97 -4.92 2.14
CA GLY A 63 2.60 -4.60 2.53
C GLY A 63 2.18 -3.22 2.07
N CYS A 64 2.41 -2.92 0.78
CA CYS A 64 2.24 -1.57 0.24
C CYS A 64 0.77 -1.10 0.25
N GLY A 65 -0.20 -2.03 0.27
CA GLY A 65 -1.61 -1.72 0.13
C GLY A 65 -1.88 -0.80 -1.06
N ASN A 66 -2.79 0.16 -0.84
CA ASN A 66 -3.11 1.24 -1.77
C ASN A 66 -2.51 2.59 -1.32
N SER A 67 -1.36 2.56 -0.62
CA SER A 67 -0.65 3.77 -0.20
C SER A 67 -0.08 4.54 -1.39
N LEU A 68 -0.05 5.87 -1.30
CA LEU A 68 0.64 6.73 -2.27
C LEU A 68 2.11 7.00 -1.90
N LEU A 69 2.59 6.46 -0.78
CA LEU A 69 3.93 6.72 -0.25
C LEU A 69 5.02 6.45 -1.29
N SER A 70 4.93 5.32 -1.98
CA SER A 70 5.90 4.92 -2.99
C SER A 70 5.82 5.79 -4.27
N GLU A 71 4.61 6.22 -4.66
CA GLU A 71 4.42 7.14 -5.79
C GLU A 71 5.07 8.49 -5.49
N ASP A 72 4.87 9.01 -4.29
CA ASP A 72 5.46 10.28 -3.86
C ASP A 72 6.98 10.18 -3.68
N MET A 73 7.51 9.01 -3.31
CA MET A 73 8.95 8.76 -3.35
C MET A 73 9.50 8.85 -4.77
N VAL A 74 8.84 8.27 -5.77
CA VAL A 74 9.28 8.42 -7.16
C VAL A 74 9.28 9.91 -7.57
N LYS A 75 8.24 10.66 -7.21
CA LYS A 75 8.19 12.12 -7.46
C LYS A 75 9.32 12.89 -6.76
N ASP A 76 9.81 12.40 -5.62
CA ASP A 76 10.97 12.96 -4.90
C ASP A 76 12.33 12.42 -5.41
N GLY A 77 12.32 11.67 -6.52
CA GLY A 77 13.50 11.28 -7.28
C GLY A 77 14.01 9.87 -7.01
N TYR A 78 13.28 9.02 -6.30
CA TYR A 78 13.66 7.61 -6.12
C TYR A 78 13.49 6.82 -7.43
N GLU A 79 14.48 5.98 -7.74
CA GLU A 79 14.64 5.45 -9.12
C GLU A 79 14.22 3.98 -9.30
N ASP A 80 14.25 3.18 -8.23
CA ASP A 80 13.91 1.75 -8.28
C ASP A 80 13.14 1.34 -7.01
N ILE A 81 11.82 1.22 -7.15
CA ILE A 81 10.91 0.80 -6.08
C ILE A 81 10.08 -0.41 -6.52
N VAL A 82 10.06 -1.45 -5.68
CA VAL A 82 9.20 -2.61 -5.82
C VAL A 82 8.19 -2.62 -4.69
N ASN A 83 6.92 -2.56 -5.03
CA ASN A 83 5.80 -2.72 -4.11
C ASN A 83 5.36 -4.18 -4.08
N ILE A 84 5.22 -4.74 -2.88
CA ILE A 84 4.59 -6.05 -2.71
C ILE A 84 3.50 -6.03 -1.65
N ASP A 85 2.50 -6.87 -1.87
CA ASP A 85 1.39 -7.08 -0.94
C ASP A 85 0.89 -8.52 -1.06
N ILE A 86 0.29 -9.02 0.01
CA ILE A 86 -0.33 -10.34 0.04
C ILE A 86 -1.67 -10.35 -0.70
N SER A 87 -2.32 -9.18 -0.83
CA SER A 87 -3.56 -9.04 -1.57
C SER A 87 -3.29 -8.90 -3.07
N SER A 88 -3.76 -9.88 -3.84
CA SER A 88 -3.66 -9.81 -5.31
C SER A 88 -4.54 -8.71 -5.89
N VAL A 89 -5.69 -8.45 -5.25
CA VAL A 89 -6.64 -7.40 -5.64
C VAL A 89 -5.99 -6.01 -5.61
N VAL A 90 -5.31 -5.66 -4.51
CA VAL A 90 -4.68 -4.32 -4.43
C VAL A 90 -3.47 -4.20 -5.35
N ILE A 91 -2.72 -5.28 -5.55
CA ILE A 91 -1.60 -5.27 -6.48
C ILE A 91 -2.07 -5.04 -7.92
N GLU A 92 -3.16 -5.65 -8.35
CA GLU A 92 -3.72 -5.40 -9.68
C GLU A 92 -4.18 -3.94 -9.85
N GLN A 93 -4.88 -3.39 -8.85
CA GLN A 93 -5.30 -1.98 -8.86
C GLN A 93 -4.10 -1.03 -8.94
N MET A 94 -3.04 -1.29 -8.15
CA MET A 94 -1.87 -0.44 -8.10
C MET A 94 -0.96 -0.61 -9.32
N ARG A 95 -0.95 -1.79 -9.97
CA ARG A 95 -0.32 -1.98 -11.28
C ARG A 95 -0.96 -1.11 -12.34
N GLU A 96 -2.29 -1.13 -12.43
CA GLU A 96 -3.01 -0.33 -13.42
C GLU A 96 -2.81 1.17 -13.20
N LYS A 97 -2.89 1.62 -11.94
CA LYS A 97 -2.65 3.03 -11.57
C LYS A 97 -1.24 3.49 -11.93
N HIS A 98 -0.23 2.66 -11.68
CA HIS A 98 1.18 3.04 -11.83
C HIS A 98 1.81 2.56 -13.15
N LYS A 99 1.02 2.11 -14.12
CA LYS A 99 1.55 1.54 -15.38
C LYS A 99 2.49 2.47 -16.16
N GLU A 100 2.34 3.78 -16.00
CA GLU A 100 3.18 4.79 -16.66
C GLU A 100 4.41 5.20 -15.82
N ILE A 101 4.54 4.70 -14.59
CA ILE A 101 5.63 5.03 -13.66
C ILE A 101 6.70 3.93 -13.74
N THR A 102 7.67 4.10 -14.64
CA THR A 102 8.67 3.06 -14.91
C THR A 102 9.63 2.78 -13.75
N GLN A 103 9.77 3.72 -12.80
CA GLN A 103 10.58 3.54 -11.59
C GLN A 103 9.90 2.64 -10.54
N LEU A 104 8.61 2.33 -10.72
CA LEU A 104 7.80 1.67 -9.71
C LEU A 104 7.09 0.44 -10.27
N THR A 105 7.35 -0.71 -9.67
CA THR A 105 6.70 -1.97 -10.05
C THR A 105 5.92 -2.54 -8.87
N CYS A 106 4.87 -3.32 -9.15
CA CYS A 106 4.05 -3.96 -8.12
C CYS A 106 4.01 -5.48 -8.35
N SER A 107 4.10 -6.30 -7.31
CA SER A 107 4.04 -7.78 -7.38
C SER A 107 3.33 -8.40 -6.17
N VAL A 108 2.72 -9.56 -6.34
CA VAL A 108 2.11 -10.31 -5.23
C VAL A 108 3.22 -11.09 -4.50
N PHE A 109 3.11 -11.21 -3.17
CA PHE A 109 4.00 -12.02 -2.33
C PHE A 109 3.64 -13.52 -2.38
#